data_AF-A0A1J4W151-F1
#
_entry.id   AF-A0A1J4W151-F1
#
_cell.length_a   1.000
_cell.length_b   1.000
_cell.length_c   1.000
_cell.angle_alpha   90.00
_cell.angle_beta   90.00
_cell.angle_gamma   90.00
#
_symmetry.space_group_name_H-M   'P 1'
#
loop_
_entity.id
_entity.type
_entity.pdbx_description
1 polymer ?
#
loop_
_entity_poly.entity_id
_entity_poly.type
_entity_poly.pdbx_seq_one_letter_code
_entity_poly.pdbx_strand_id
1 'polypeptide(L)'
;MKVIMVCGKLVRNPVNDVLVRQLVRAAGSIGANYREANDVFSKKDFRYKIGISLMEAKEAHYWLNLLREANINYKEIIWQLIGESCELRKIFSSIVSKSY
;
A
#
# COMPACT_ATOMS: atom_id res chain seq x y z
N MET A 1 0.58 7.51 -6.26
CA MET A 1 -0.17 7.81 -7.51
C MET A 1 -0.15 6.67 -8.55
N LYS A 2 0.93 5.87 -8.69
CA LYS A 2 1.00 4.79 -9.70
C LYS A 2 -0.09 3.72 -9.60
N VAL A 3 -0.46 3.30 -8.37
CA VAL A 3 -1.54 2.33 -8.13
C VAL A 3 -2.87 2.77 -8.75
N ILE A 4 -3.29 4.02 -8.52
CA ILE A 4 -4.56 4.55 -9.05
C ILE A 4 -4.54 4.54 -10.59
N MET A 5 -3.41 4.92 -11.21
CA MET A 5 -3.27 4.90 -12.67
C MET A 5 -3.37 3.50 -13.26
N VAL A 6 -2.79 2.48 -12.61
CA VAL A 6 -2.89 1.08 -13.05
C VAL A 6 -4.32 0.58 -12.88
N CYS A 7 -4.92 0.79 -11.70
CA CYS A 7 -6.30 0.38 -11.43
C CYS A 7 -7.30 0.99 -12.42
N GLY A 8 -7.10 2.24 -12.84
CA GLY A 8 -7.96 2.92 -13.81
C GLY A 8 -7.89 2.34 -15.23
N LYS A 9 -6.89 1.52 -15.55
CA LYS A 9 -6.75 0.86 -16.87
C LYS A 9 -7.35 -0.54 -16.90
N LEU A 10 -7.72 -1.11 -15.76
CA LEU A 10 -8.21 -2.48 -15.68
C LEU A 10 -9.65 -2.58 -16.20
N VAL A 11 -9.96 -3.71 -16.84
CA VAL A 11 -11.30 -4.01 -17.32
C VAL A 11 -12.24 -4.10 -16.11
N ARG A 12 -13.40 -3.43 -16.21
CA ARG A 12 -14.46 -3.49 -15.22
C ARG A 12 -15.11 -4.88 -15.24
N ASN A 13 -15.06 -5.57 -14.11
CA ASN A 13 -15.73 -6.85 -13.88
C ASN A 13 -15.86 -7.08 -12.37
N PRO A 14 -16.71 -8.01 -11.91
CA PRO A 14 -16.96 -8.21 -10.48
C PRO A 14 -15.70 -8.49 -9.65
N VAL A 15 -14.71 -9.20 -10.20
CA VAL A 15 -13.44 -9.49 -9.51
C VAL A 15 -12.60 -8.23 -9.37
N ASN A 16 -12.33 -7.54 -10.48
CA ASN A 16 -11.52 -6.33 -10.49
C ASN A 16 -12.16 -5.20 -9.67
N ASP A 17 -13.49 -5.10 -9.64
CA ASP A 17 -14.19 -4.07 -8.87
C ASP A 17 -13.96 -4.21 -7.36
N VAL A 18 -13.86 -5.45 -6.86
CA VAL A 18 -13.51 -5.73 -5.47
C VAL A 18 -12.02 -5.47 -5.23
N LEU A 19 -11.14 -6.05 -6.07
CA LEU A 19 -9.69 -5.94 -5.89
C LEU A 19 -9.21 -4.49 -5.96
N VAL A 20 -9.68 -3.72 -6.94
CA VAL A 20 -9.34 -2.30 -7.11
C VAL A 20 -9.81 -1.49 -5.91
N ARG A 21 -11.04 -1.72 -5.43
CA ARG A 21 -11.57 -0.98 -4.28
C ARG A 21 -10.74 -1.20 -3.03
N GLN A 22 -10.39 -2.45 -2.73
CA GLN A 22 -9.58 -2.76 -1.56
C GLN A 22 -8.16 -2.22 -1.69
N LEU A 23 -7.52 -2.43 -2.84
CA LEU A 23 -6.17 -1.94 -3.10
C LEU A 23 -6.07 -0.41 -3.02
N VAL A 24 -7.00 0.32 -3.64
CA VAL A 24 -6.96 1.79 -3.64
C VAL A 24 -7.14 2.35 -2.23
N ARG A 25 -8.02 1.75 -1.42
CA ARG A 25 -8.19 2.13 -0.01
C ARG A 25 -6.91 1.92 0.78
N ALA A 26 -6.34 0.71 0.75
CA ALA A 26 -5.13 0.39 1.49
C ALA A 26 -3.95 1.27 1.03
N ALA A 27 -3.72 1.38 -0.28
CA ALA A 27 -2.64 2.19 -0.83
C ALA A 27 -2.79 3.69 -0.50
N GLY A 28 -4.03 4.22 -0.46
CA GLY A 28 -4.30 5.59 -0.03
C GLY A 28 -4.04 5.80 1.47
N SER A 29 -4.43 4.82 2.29
CA SER A 29 -4.28 4.84 3.75
C SER A 29 -2.80 4.89 4.20
N ILE A 30 -1.89 4.25 3.46
CA ILE A 30 -0.44 4.32 3.72
C ILE A 30 0.04 5.77 3.76
N GLY A 31 -0.24 6.54 2.71
CA GLY A 31 0.23 7.92 2.59
C GLY A 31 -0.47 8.86 3.56
N ALA A 32 -1.76 8.65 3.81
CA ALA A 32 -2.53 9.42 4.78
C ALA A 32 -1.97 9.26 6.19
N ASN A 33 -1.80 8.03 6.67
CA ASN A 33 -1.25 7.76 8.00
C ASN A 33 0.21 8.19 8.14
N TYR A 34 1.02 8.04 7.09
CA TYR A 34 2.40 8.53 7.12
C TYR A 34 2.45 10.05 7.23
N ARG A 35 1.57 10.78 6.53
CA ARG A 35 1.48 12.24 6.66
C ARG A 35 1.09 12.63 8.08
N GLU A 36 0.02 12.03 8.61
CA GLU A 36 -0.43 12.27 9.98
C GLU A 36 0.65 11.97 11.02
N ALA A 37 1.46 10.93 10.81
CA ALA A 37 2.57 10.61 11.69
C ALA A 37 3.56 11.78 11.85
N ASN A 38 3.77 12.59 10.81
CA ASN A 38 4.70 13.73 10.87
C ASN A 38 4.14 14.93 11.66
N ASP A 39 2.84 14.96 11.94
CA ASP A 39 2.16 16.08 12.63
C ASP A 39 1.86 15.79 14.11
N VAL A 40 2.35 14.66 14.65
CA VAL A 40 2.10 14.25 16.04
C VAL A 40 3.09 14.84 17.05
N PHE A 41 2.64 15.03 18.29
CA PHE A 41 3.44 15.65 19.36
C PHE A 41 4.30 14.67 20.16
N SER A 42 4.07 13.35 20.05
CA SER A 42 4.79 12.35 20.84
C SER A 42 5.42 11.25 19.98
N LYS A 43 6.58 10.74 20.42
CA LYS A 43 7.25 9.59 19.78
C LYS A 43 6.38 8.33 19.76
N LYS A 44 5.52 8.16 20.79
CA LYS A 44 4.61 7.02 20.89
C LYS A 44 3.54 7.08 19.79
N ASP A 45 2.95 8.25 19.58
CA ASP A 45 1.91 8.45 18.56
C ASP A 45 2.50 8.35 17.15
N PHE A 46 3.71 8.90 16.96
CA PHE A 46 4.48 8.73 15.73
C PHE A 46 4.64 7.24 15.39
N ARG A 47 5.14 6.44 16.34
CA ARG A 47 5.35 5.01 16.13
C ARG A 47 4.04 4.28 15.81
N TYR A 48 2.96 4.62 16.51
CA TYR A 48 1.64 4.03 16.26
C TYR A 48 1.14 4.30 14.84
N LYS A 49 1.21 5.56 14.38
CA LYS A 49 0.78 5.96 13.02
C LYS A 49 1.66 5.36 11.91
N ILE A 50 2.98 5.26 12.12
CA ILE A 50 3.85 4.50 11.21
C ILE A 50 3.48 3.00 11.23
N GLY A 51 3.11 2.44 12.38
CA GLY A 51 2.60 1.07 12.50
C GLY A 51 1.36 0.82 11.63
N ILE A 52 0.41 1.76 11.61
CA ILE A 52 -0.75 1.68 10.70
C ILE A 52 -0.29 1.73 9.24
N SER A 53 0.61 2.65 8.88
CA SER A 53 1.17 2.72 7.53
C SER A 53 1.82 1.39 7.09
N LEU A 54 2.50 0.69 8.01
CA LEU A 54 3.07 -0.64 7.77
C LEU A 54 2.00 -1.71 7.56
N MET A 55 0.91 -1.69 8.35
CA MET A 55 -0.21 -2.63 8.17
C MET A 55 -0.87 -2.45 6.81
N GLU A 56 -1.17 -1.20 6.43
CA GLU A 56 -1.77 -0.84 5.15
C GLU A 56 -0.86 -1.19 3.97
N ALA A 57 0.46 -1.05 4.14
CA ALA A 57 1.44 -1.47 3.13
C ALA A 57 1.48 -2.99 2.94
N LYS A 58 1.28 -3.78 4.02
CA LYS A 58 1.15 -5.24 3.92
C LYS A 58 -0.14 -5.63 3.20
N GLU A 59 -1.25 -4.96 3.52
CA GLU A 59 -2.53 -5.20 2.87
C GLU A 59 -2.50 -4.83 1.38
N ALA A 60 -1.98 -3.64 1.02
CA ALA A 60 -1.80 -3.24 -0.37
C ALA A 60 -0.92 -4.23 -1.15
N HIS A 61 0.15 -4.73 -0.52
CA HIS A 61 1.02 -5.75 -1.12
C HIS A 61 0.25 -7.06 -1.41
N TYR A 62 -0.60 -7.50 -0.49
CA TYR A 62 -1.46 -8.67 -0.70
C TYR A 62 -2.40 -8.46 -1.89
N TRP A 63 -3.11 -7.34 -1.93
CA TRP A 63 -4.04 -7.03 -3.03
C TRP A 63 -3.34 -6.90 -4.38
N LEU A 64 -2.12 -6.36 -4.43
CA LEU A 64 -1.34 -6.30 -5.66
C LEU A 64 -0.99 -7.69 -6.21
N ASN A 65 -0.71 -8.67 -5.35
CA ASN A 65 -0.45 -10.04 -5.79
C ASN A 65 -1.69 -10.67 -6.43
N LEU A 66 -2.87 -10.51 -5.81
CA LEU A 66 -4.14 -10.98 -6.38
C LEU A 66 -4.49 -10.26 -7.70
N LEU A 67 -4.28 -8.95 -7.74
CA LEU A 67 -4.54 -8.15 -8.94
C LEU A 67 -3.65 -8.59 -10.11
N ARG A 68 -2.38 -8.94 -9.83
CA ARG A 68 -1.43 -9.47 -10.80
C ARG A 68 -1.90 -10.78 -11.41
N GLU A 69 -2.42 -11.69 -10.57
CA GLU A 69 -2.94 -12.99 -11.02
C GLU A 69 -4.22 -12.83 -11.86
N ALA A 70 -5.10 -11.91 -11.47
CA ALA A 70 -6.34 -11.63 -12.20
C ALA A 70 -6.13 -10.87 -13.52
N ASN A 71 -4.97 -10.22 -13.73
CA ASN A 71 -4.74 -9.31 -14.86
C ASN A 71 -3.38 -9.57 -15.53
N ILE A 72 -3.26 -10.68 -16.26
CA ILE A 72 -2.01 -11.13 -16.89
C ILE A 72 -1.36 -10.10 -17.81
N ASN A 73 -2.17 -9.32 -18.55
CA ASN A 73 -1.71 -8.27 -19.46
C ASN A 73 -1.02 -7.09 -18.75
N TYR A 74 -1.19 -6.98 -17.42
CA TYR A 74 -0.62 -5.93 -16.59
C TYR A 74 0.41 -6.48 -15.58
N LYS A 75 0.85 -7.74 -15.76
CA LYS A 75 1.71 -8.43 -14.78
C LYS A 75 3.00 -7.66 -14.47
N GLU A 76 3.68 -7.13 -15.48
CA GLU A 76 4.96 -6.43 -15.30
C GLU A 76 4.82 -5.13 -14.53
N ILE A 77 3.83 -4.29 -14.87
CA ILE A 77 3.61 -3.02 -14.15
C ILE A 77 3.14 -3.29 -12.71
N ILE A 78 2.31 -4.30 -12.49
CA ILE A 78 1.87 -4.68 -11.15
C ILE A 78 3.05 -5.28 -10.35
N TRP A 79 3.95 -6.02 -11.00
CA TRP A 79 5.17 -6.54 -10.37
C TRP A 79 6.08 -5.43 -9.87
N GLN A 80 6.25 -4.35 -10.63
CA GLN A 80 6.98 -3.17 -10.18
C GLN A 80 6.34 -2.55 -8.91
N LEU A 81 5.01 -2.45 -8.87
CA LEU A 81 4.28 -1.97 -7.68
C LEU A 81 4.43 -2.92 -6.48
N ILE A 82 4.51 -4.23 -6.70
CA ILE A 82 4.81 -5.21 -5.65
C ILE A 82 6.21 -4.95 -5.08
N GLY A 83 7.19 -4.64 -5.93
CA GLY A 83 8.53 -4.19 -5.53
C GLY A 83 8.48 -2.95 -4.63
N GLU A 84 7.83 -1.88 -5.10
CA GLU A 84 7.67 -0.63 -4.34
C GLU A 84 6.98 -0.85 -2.98
N SER A 85 5.92 -1.67 -2.94
CA SER A 85 5.24 -1.98 -1.68
C SER A 85 6.12 -2.77 -0.71
N CYS A 86 7.04 -3.61 -1.21
CA CYS A 86 8.03 -4.31 -0.38
C CYS A 86 9.04 -3.33 0.21
N GLU A 87 9.51 -2.35 -0.57
CA GLU A 87 10.40 -1.29 -0.11
C GLU A 87 9.74 -0.45 0.99
N LEU A 88 8.50 -0.01 0.78
CA LEU A 88 7.73 0.73 1.80
C LEU A 88 7.58 -0.07 3.10
N ARG A 89 7.27 -1.36 3.01
CA ARG A 89 7.20 -2.23 4.19
C ARG A 89 8.54 -2.29 4.94
N LYS A 90 9.66 -2.40 4.23
CA LYS A 90 11.00 -2.40 4.85
C LYS A 90 11.31 -1.07 5.52
N ILE A 91 10.98 0.05 4.87
CA ILE A 91 11.16 1.41 5.41
C ILE A 91 10.35 1.56 6.70
N PHE A 92 9.04 1.33 6.66
CA PHE A 92 8.19 1.50 7.84
C PHE A 92 8.57 0.53 8.96
N SER A 93 8.90 -0.73 8.63
CA SER A 93 9.39 -1.70 9.62
C SER A 93 10.68 -1.22 10.30
N SER A 94 11.60 -0.60 9.55
CA SER A 94 12.84 -0.05 10.11
C SER A 94 12.57 1.16 11.01
N ILE A 95 11.62 2.03 10.63
CA ILE A 95 11.24 3.19 11.45
C ILE A 95 10.61 2.70 12.77
N VAL A 96 9.65 1.79 12.71
CA VAL A 96 9.00 1.23 13.91
C VAL A 96 10.01 0.55 14.82
N SER A 97 10.97 -0.20 14.26
CA SER A 97 11.97 -0.91 15.06
C SER A 97 13.04 0.00 15.65
N LYS A 98 13.38 1.14 15.03
CA LYS A 98 14.45 2.04 15.53
C LYS A 98 13.97 3.16 16.45
N SER A 99 12.67 3.40 16.55
CA SER A 99 12.12 4.56 17.27
C SER A 99 12.17 4.46 18.80
N TYR A 100 13.14 3.73 19.38
CA TYR A 100 13.31 3.54 20.83
C TYR A 100 13.42 4.85 21.62
#